data_AF-A0A383C538-F1
#
_entry.id   AF-A0A383C538-F1
#
_cell.length_a   1.000
_cell.length_b   1.000
_cell.length_c   1.000
_cell.angle_alpha   90.00
_cell.angle_beta   90.00
_cell.angle_gamma   90.00
#
_symmetry.space_group_name_H-M   'P 1'
#
loop_
_entity.id
_entity.type
_entity.pdbx_description
1 polymer ?
#
loop_
_entity_poly.entity_id
_entity_poly.type
_entity_poly.pdbx_seq_one_letter_code
_entity_poly.pdbx_strand_id
1 'polypeptide(L)'
;MFPNIPFRRVDWISSSFLIGTFLLTITAVPWYLFTYEWDWFMFGMFAVLYMAAGLSITVGYHRLFSHRAFKAKMPIRLFTLIFGAAAFENSALEWCSDHRNHHKHVDTDDDPYDISKGFFWAHIGWILFKLKTPPPLDNVSDLKRDPLIVWQHKWVHLIAFTIGFG
;
A
#
# COMPACT_ATOMS: atom_id res chain seq x y z
N MET A 1 -13.84 5.86 -20.23
CA MET A 1 -13.86 4.38 -20.37
C MET A 1 -12.53 3.94 -20.94
N PHE A 2 -11.70 3.27 -20.13
CA PHE A 2 -10.41 2.71 -20.52
C PHE A 2 -10.62 1.56 -21.52
N PRO A 3 -10.50 1.80 -22.85
CA PRO A 3 -11.10 0.90 -23.84
C PRO A 3 -10.23 -0.33 -24.13
N ASN A 4 -8.92 -0.25 -23.85
CA ASN A 4 -7.95 -1.29 -24.19
C ASN A 4 -6.99 -1.53 -23.01
N ILE A 5 -6.95 -2.77 -22.53
CA ILE A 5 -6.00 -3.19 -21.49
C ILE A 5 -4.59 -3.20 -22.09
N PRO A 6 -3.62 -2.45 -21.53
CA PRO A 6 -2.27 -2.33 -22.06
C PRO A 6 -1.42 -3.53 -21.63
N PHE A 7 -1.71 -4.73 -22.13
CA PHE A 7 -1.01 -5.97 -21.75
C PHE A 7 0.52 -5.93 -21.94
N ARG A 8 1.03 -5.03 -22.79
CA ARG A 8 2.47 -4.81 -22.96
C ARG A 8 3.13 -4.01 -21.83
N ARG A 9 2.35 -3.42 -20.93
CA ARG A 9 2.82 -2.56 -19.83
C ARG A 9 2.46 -3.12 -18.46
N VAL A 10 2.34 -4.44 -18.36
CA VAL A 10 2.07 -5.14 -17.11
C VAL A 10 3.26 -4.96 -16.16
N ASP A 11 2.96 -4.52 -14.94
CA ASP A 11 3.89 -4.63 -13.82
C ASP A 11 3.82 -6.06 -13.28
N TRP A 12 4.72 -6.91 -13.77
CA TRP A 12 4.72 -8.33 -13.42
C TRP A 12 5.00 -8.60 -11.94
N ILE A 13 5.75 -7.73 -11.27
CA ILE A 13 6.06 -7.90 -9.84
C ILE A 13 4.79 -7.66 -9.04
N SER A 14 4.17 -6.49 -9.19
CA SER A 14 2.95 -6.14 -8.48
C SER A 14 1.79 -7.08 -8.85
N SER A 15 1.66 -7.41 -10.15
CA SER A 15 0.58 -8.28 -10.63
C SER A 15 0.71 -9.71 -10.12
N SER A 16 1.91 -10.30 -10.20
CA SER A 16 2.12 -11.67 -9.72
C SER A 16 1.95 -11.78 -8.21
N PHE A 17 2.41 -10.77 -7.46
CA PHE A 17 2.21 -10.70 -6.01
C PHE A 17 0.72 -10.67 -5.67
N LEU A 18 -0.04 -9.70 -6.20
CA LEU A 18 -1.47 -9.53 -5.89
C LEU A 18 -2.31 -10.75 -6.31
N ILE A 19 -2.08 -11.27 -7.52
CA ILE A 19 -2.79 -12.45 -8.02
C ILE A 19 -2.42 -13.68 -7.18
N GLY A 20 -1.12 -13.87 -6.88
CA GLY A 20 -0.64 -14.98 -6.08
C GLY A 20 -1.21 -14.97 -4.66
N THR A 21 -1.16 -13.83 -3.96
CA THR A 21 -1.72 -13.70 -2.60
C THR A 21 -3.24 -13.87 -2.60
N PHE A 22 -3.93 -13.37 -3.62
CA PHE A 22 -5.37 -13.57 -3.76
C PHE A 22 -5.72 -15.05 -3.93
N LEU A 23 -5.06 -15.74 -4.87
CA LEU A 23 -5.28 -17.17 -5.12
C LEU A 23 -4.96 -18.00 -3.88
N LEU A 24 -3.86 -17.72 -3.18
CA LEU A 24 -3.53 -18.38 -1.91
C LEU A 24 -4.62 -18.14 -0.85
N THR A 25 -5.09 -16.91 -0.71
CA THR A 25 -6.13 -16.55 0.27
C THR A 25 -7.44 -17.30 0.00
N ILE A 26 -7.90 -17.38 -1.25
CA ILE A 26 -9.18 -18.04 -1.57
C ILE A 26 -9.09 -19.57 -1.65
N THR A 27 -7.89 -20.15 -1.64
CA THR A 27 -7.69 -21.61 -1.74
C THR A 27 -7.12 -22.20 -0.45
N ALA A 28 -5.91 -21.78 -0.05
CA ALA A 28 -5.21 -22.33 1.09
C ALA A 28 -5.87 -21.99 2.43
N VAL A 29 -6.45 -20.79 2.59
CA VAL A 29 -7.13 -20.43 3.84
C VAL A 29 -8.39 -21.28 4.06
N PRO A 30 -9.35 -21.41 3.12
CA PRO A 30 -10.47 -22.32 3.29
C PRO A 30 -10.02 -23.78 3.50
N TRP A 31 -9.07 -24.25 2.68
CA TRP A 31 -8.54 -25.62 2.83
C TRP A 31 -7.99 -25.85 4.24
N TYR A 32 -7.22 -24.90 4.78
CA TYR A 32 -6.69 -24.98 6.14
C TYR A 32 -7.82 -25.05 7.17
N LEU A 33 -8.80 -24.14 7.09
CA LEU A 33 -9.93 -24.07 8.02
C LEU A 33 -10.84 -25.31 7.99
N PHE A 34 -10.90 -26.03 6.86
CA PHE A 34 -11.66 -27.29 6.75
C PHE A 34 -10.87 -28.52 7.19
N THR A 35 -9.55 -28.48 7.08
CA THR A 35 -8.68 -29.66 7.31
C THR A 35 -8.11 -29.68 8.72
N TYR A 36 -7.86 -28.52 9.30
CA TYR A 36 -7.21 -28.36 10.60
C TYR A 36 -8.16 -27.69 11.59
N GLU A 37 -7.92 -27.94 12.88
CA GLU A 37 -8.59 -27.22 13.94
C GLU A 37 -8.14 -25.76 13.96
N TRP A 38 -9.08 -24.88 14.26
CA TRP A 38 -8.85 -23.44 14.39
C TRP A 38 -9.07 -23.00 15.83
N ASP A 39 -8.36 -21.96 16.23
CA ASP A 39 -8.50 -21.33 17.54
C ASP A 39 -8.90 -19.86 17.38
N TRP A 40 -9.68 -19.35 18.34
CA TRP A 40 -10.06 -17.95 18.42
C TRP A 40 -8.86 -17.00 18.47
N PHE A 41 -7.72 -17.46 18.98
CA PHE A 41 -6.47 -16.70 18.92
C PHE A 41 -6.07 -16.32 17.49
N MET A 42 -6.26 -17.21 16.51
CA MET A 42 -5.93 -16.93 15.10
C MET A 42 -6.76 -15.76 14.56
N PHE A 43 -8.06 -15.75 14.85
CA PHE A 43 -8.96 -14.67 14.44
C PHE A 43 -8.68 -13.37 15.19
N GLY A 44 -8.31 -13.46 16.48
CA GLY A 44 -7.88 -12.31 17.28
C GLY A 44 -6.61 -11.67 16.71
N MET A 45 -5.60 -12.48 16.39
CA MET A 45 -4.37 -12.01 15.75
C MET A 45 -4.63 -11.40 14.38
N PHE A 46 -5.46 -12.04 13.55
CA PHE A 46 -5.89 -11.47 12.27
C PHE A 46 -6.53 -10.10 12.45
N ALA A 47 -7.48 -9.96 13.39
CA ALA A 47 -8.17 -8.69 13.63
C ALA A 47 -7.19 -7.60 14.10
N VAL A 48 -6.26 -7.92 15.01
CA VAL A 48 -5.26 -6.96 15.50
C VAL A 48 -4.33 -6.51 14.38
N LEU A 49 -3.80 -7.43 13.58
CA LEU A 49 -2.89 -7.11 12.48
C LEU A 49 -3.59 -6.34 11.36
N TYR A 50 -4.80 -6.74 10.99
CA TYR A 50 -5.64 -6.03 10.03
C TYR A 50 -5.88 -4.58 10.46
N MET A 51 -6.26 -4.37 11.72
CA MET A 51 -6.48 -3.04 12.27
C MET A 51 -5.19 -2.22 12.36
N ALA A 52 -4.07 -2.83 12.77
CA ALA A 52 -2.78 -2.15 12.85
C ALA A 52 -2.30 -1.67 11.47
N ALA A 53 -2.40 -2.52 10.44
CA ALA A 53 -2.07 -2.16 9.06
C ALA A 53 -3.02 -1.06 8.52
N GLY A 54 -4.33 -1.24 8.67
CA GLY A 54 -5.34 -0.28 8.21
C GLY A 54 -5.22 1.09 8.88
N LEU A 55 -4.98 1.14 10.19
CA LEU A 55 -4.70 2.39 10.91
C LEU A 55 -3.39 3.03 10.45
N SER A 56 -2.39 2.23 10.12
CA SER A 56 -1.10 2.75 9.64
C SER A 56 -1.21 3.47 8.29
N ILE A 57 -2.05 2.95 7.39
CA ILE A 57 -2.37 3.66 6.14
C ILE A 57 -3.24 4.89 6.41
N THR A 58 -4.37 4.73 7.09
CA THR A 58 -5.38 5.79 7.23
C THR A 58 -4.96 6.93 8.17
N VAL A 59 -4.33 6.62 9.30
CA VAL A 59 -3.87 7.60 10.30
C VAL A 59 -2.43 8.02 10.03
N GLY A 60 -1.57 7.07 9.65
CA GLY A 60 -0.16 7.31 9.36
C GLY A 60 0.08 7.92 7.98
N TYR A 61 0.09 7.08 6.95
CA TYR A 61 0.47 7.49 5.59
C TYR A 61 -0.41 8.64 5.09
N HIS A 62 -1.72 8.49 5.24
CA HIS A 62 -2.70 9.46 4.76
C HIS A 62 -2.74 10.75 5.62
N ARG A 63 -3.18 10.68 6.87
CA ARG A 63 -3.44 11.90 7.66
C ARG A 63 -2.16 12.54 8.22
N LEU A 64 -1.25 11.74 8.76
CA LEU A 64 -0.03 12.22 9.42
C LEU A 64 1.04 12.65 8.40
N PHE A 65 1.37 11.80 7.42
CA PHE A 65 2.49 12.06 6.50
C PHE A 65 2.07 12.83 5.23
N SER A 66 0.98 12.43 4.56
CA SER A 66 0.53 13.12 3.34
C SER A 66 -0.09 14.48 3.63
N HIS A 67 -1.10 14.53 4.51
CA HIS A 67 -1.85 15.77 4.79
C HIS A 67 -1.32 16.60 5.95
N ARG A 68 -0.40 16.05 6.75
CA ARG A 68 0.18 16.73 7.93
C ARG A 68 -0.90 17.27 8.88
N ALA A 69 -2.01 16.53 9.01
CA ALA A 69 -3.18 16.94 9.77
C ALA A 69 -2.90 17.09 11.27
N PHE A 70 -1.90 16.39 11.79
CA PHE A 70 -1.43 16.49 13.17
C PHE A 70 0.06 16.14 13.28
N LYS A 71 0.65 16.38 14.44
CA LYS A 71 2.02 15.97 14.77
C LYS A 71 2.00 14.79 15.73
N ALA A 72 2.79 13.77 15.45
CA ALA A 72 2.92 12.59 16.29
C ALA A 72 4.33 12.46 16.87
N LYS A 73 4.44 11.88 18.07
CA LYS A 73 5.73 11.51 18.67
C LYS A 73 6.27 10.24 18.00
N MET A 74 7.56 9.97 18.24
CA MET A 74 8.28 8.86 17.59
C MET A 74 7.59 7.49 17.71
N PRO A 75 7.04 7.07 18.87
CA PRO A 75 6.43 5.73 18.97
C PRO A 75 5.26 5.52 18.01
N ILE A 76 4.39 6.51 17.87
CA ILE A 76 3.25 6.45 16.94
C ILE A 76 3.74 6.46 15.50
N ARG A 77 4.74 7.29 15.17
CA ARG A 77 5.34 7.32 13.83
C ARG A 77 5.96 5.98 13.47
N LEU A 78 6.75 5.41 14.36
CA LEU A 78 7.40 4.11 14.18
C LEU A 78 6.35 3.01 14.01
N PHE A 79 5.31 2.99 14.85
CA PHE A 79 4.18 2.06 14.71
C PHE A 79 3.58 2.13 13.30
N THR A 80 3.23 3.35 12.84
CA THR A 80 2.63 3.52 11.51
C THR A 80 3.56 3.14 10.36
N LEU A 81 4.88 3.26 10.55
CA LEU A 81 5.87 2.92 9.52
C LEU A 81 6.13 1.41 9.46
N ILE A 82 6.08 0.72 10.59
CA ILE A 82 6.24 -0.74 10.69
C ILE A 82 5.01 -1.44 10.13
N PHE A 83 3.83 -1.17 10.70
CA PHE A 83 2.59 -1.83 10.28
C PHE A 83 2.06 -1.32 8.94
N GLY A 84 2.41 -0.08 8.55
CA GLY A 84 2.10 0.44 7.22
C GLY A 84 2.89 -0.30 6.12
N ALA A 85 4.12 -0.74 6.40
CA ALA A 85 4.86 -1.58 5.46
C ALA A 85 4.16 -2.93 5.24
N ALA A 86 3.56 -3.51 6.28
CA ALA A 86 2.83 -4.78 6.20
C ALA A 86 1.53 -4.71 5.37
N ALA A 87 1.07 -3.51 5.00
CA ALA A 87 -0.04 -3.34 4.05
C ALA A 87 0.38 -3.56 2.58
N PHE A 88 1.70 -3.65 2.30
CA PHE A 88 2.24 -3.80 0.95
C PHE A 88 1.83 -2.70 -0.05
N GLU A 89 1.53 -1.50 0.43
CA GLU A 89 1.18 -0.32 -0.40
C GLU A 89 2.40 0.59 -0.70
N ASN A 90 3.58 0.00 -0.96
CA ASN A 90 4.87 0.70 -1.08
C ASN A 90 5.32 1.41 0.22
N SER A 91 6.46 2.09 0.15
CA SER A 91 6.98 2.86 1.27
C SER A 91 6.10 4.06 1.61
N ALA A 92 6.18 4.55 2.85
CA ALA A 92 5.48 5.77 3.24
C ALA A 92 5.86 6.95 2.33
N LEU A 93 7.11 7.01 1.89
CA LEU A 93 7.63 8.06 1.02
C LEU A 93 6.96 8.06 -0.36
N GLU A 94 6.87 6.89 -0.99
CA GLU A 94 6.24 6.71 -2.31
C GLU A 94 4.72 6.89 -2.24
N TRP A 95 4.08 6.26 -1.27
CA TRP A 95 2.63 6.38 -1.05
C TRP A 95 2.22 7.84 -0.88
N CYS A 96 2.96 8.60 -0.05
CA CYS A 96 2.68 10.01 0.16
C CYS A 96 2.90 10.85 -1.10
N SER A 97 3.91 10.51 -1.91
CA SER A 97 4.17 11.19 -3.18
C SER A 97 3.00 10.98 -4.15
N ASP A 98 2.57 9.74 -4.34
CA ASP A 98 1.47 9.40 -5.23
C ASP A 98 0.15 10.03 -4.76
N HIS A 99 -0.14 9.95 -3.45
CA HIS A 99 -1.34 10.54 -2.86
C HIS A 99 -1.38 12.07 -2.98
N ARG A 100 -0.25 12.75 -2.77
CA ARG A 100 -0.16 14.20 -2.98
C ARG A 100 -0.34 14.58 -4.45
N ASN A 101 0.19 13.78 -5.38
CA ASN A 101 0.00 13.99 -6.81
C ASN A 101 -1.45 13.77 -7.24
N HIS A 102 -2.11 12.74 -6.73
CA HIS A 102 -3.55 12.52 -6.93
C HIS A 102 -4.37 13.73 -6.50
N HIS A 103 -4.19 14.23 -5.27
CA HIS A 103 -4.92 15.41 -4.81
C HIS A 103 -4.62 16.68 -5.62
N LYS A 104 -3.41 16.80 -6.16
CA LYS A 104 -3.00 17.97 -6.96
C LYS A 104 -3.59 17.93 -8.38
N HIS A 105 -3.77 16.74 -8.95
CA HIS A 105 -4.14 16.55 -10.35
C HIS A 105 -5.42 15.72 -10.52
N VAL A 106 -6.31 15.73 -9.52
CA VAL A 106 -7.53 14.92 -9.48
C VAL A 106 -8.33 15.05 -10.79
N ASP A 107 -8.82 13.92 -11.28
CA ASP A 107 -9.62 13.82 -12.52
C ASP A 107 -8.90 14.36 -13.78
N THR A 108 -7.57 14.33 -13.78
CA THR A 108 -6.75 14.63 -14.97
C THR A 108 -5.90 13.43 -15.37
N ASP A 109 -5.28 13.49 -16.55
CA ASP A 109 -4.37 12.44 -17.02
C ASP A 109 -3.14 12.23 -16.11
N ASP A 110 -2.82 13.20 -15.25
CA ASP A 110 -1.71 13.15 -14.30
C ASP A 110 -2.12 12.58 -12.93
N ASP A 111 -3.41 12.28 -12.72
CA ASP A 111 -3.86 11.46 -11.60
C ASP A 111 -3.51 9.98 -11.86
N PRO A 112 -2.68 9.35 -11.00
CA PRO A 112 -2.27 7.95 -11.17
C PRO A 112 -3.46 6.97 -11.20
N TYR A 113 -4.54 7.26 -10.48
CA TYR A 113 -5.71 6.38 -10.35
C TYR A 113 -7.03 7.07 -10.72
N ASP A 114 -6.96 7.97 -11.70
CA ASP A 114 -8.08 8.69 -12.32
C ASP A 114 -9.34 7.83 -12.56
N ILE A 115 -10.45 8.23 -11.94
CA ILE A 115 -11.74 7.53 -12.03
C ILE A 115 -12.41 7.69 -13.41
N SER A 116 -12.04 8.69 -14.20
CA SER A 116 -12.57 8.90 -15.56
C SER A 116 -12.22 7.74 -16.51
N LYS A 117 -11.15 7.01 -16.20
CA LYS A 117 -10.72 5.78 -16.88
C LYS A 117 -11.62 4.59 -16.52
N GLY A 118 -12.34 4.67 -15.40
CA GLY A 118 -13.37 3.71 -14.98
C GLY A 118 -12.97 2.91 -13.74
N PHE A 119 -13.95 2.24 -13.13
CA PHE A 119 -13.81 1.54 -11.84
C PHE A 119 -12.60 0.59 -11.79
N PHE A 120 -12.42 -0.25 -12.80
CA PHE A 120 -11.31 -1.21 -12.82
C PHE A 120 -9.95 -0.50 -12.77
N TRP A 121 -9.78 0.59 -13.52
CA TRP A 121 -8.54 1.37 -13.53
C TRP A 121 -8.27 1.96 -12.16
N ALA A 122 -9.23 2.70 -11.60
CA ALA A 122 -9.09 3.38 -10.30
C ALA A 122 -8.93 2.41 -9.13
N HIS A 123 -9.54 1.22 -9.20
CA HIS A 123 -9.48 0.23 -8.13
C HIS A 123 -8.14 -0.53 -8.09
N ILE A 124 -7.71 -1.12 -9.21
CA ILE A 124 -6.53 -1.98 -9.25
C ILE A 124 -5.69 -1.84 -10.54
N GLY A 125 -6.30 -1.41 -11.65
CA GLY A 125 -5.63 -1.35 -12.95
C GLY A 125 -4.36 -0.48 -12.95
N TRP A 126 -4.37 0.65 -12.23
CA TRP A 126 -3.20 1.52 -12.11
C TRP A 126 -1.98 0.87 -11.41
N ILE A 127 -2.21 -0.17 -10.62
CA ILE A 127 -1.17 -0.98 -9.98
C ILE A 127 -0.66 -2.02 -10.97
N LEU A 128 -1.57 -2.70 -11.67
CA LEU A 128 -1.26 -3.80 -12.60
C LEU A 128 -0.55 -3.31 -13.87
N PHE A 129 -0.80 -2.07 -14.30
CA PHE A 129 -0.27 -1.52 -15.54
C PHE A 129 0.45 -0.18 -15.32
N LYS A 130 1.70 -0.07 -15.76
CA LYS A 130 2.47 1.19 -15.67
C LYS A 130 2.41 1.95 -17.00
N LEU A 131 1.53 2.93 -17.08
CA LEU A 131 1.35 3.76 -18.28
C LEU A 131 2.39 4.88 -18.41
N LYS A 132 2.94 5.35 -17.29
CA LYS A 132 3.94 6.40 -17.23
C LYS A 132 5.13 5.89 -16.40
N THR A 133 6.31 6.45 -16.66
CA THR A 133 7.45 6.28 -15.75
C THR A 133 7.07 6.84 -14.37
N PRO A 134 7.45 6.20 -13.26
CA PRO A 134 7.20 6.75 -11.93
C PRO A 134 7.69 8.20 -11.83
N PRO A 135 6.86 9.12 -11.31
CA PRO A 135 7.26 10.51 -11.17
C PRO A 135 8.42 10.63 -10.16
N PRO A 136 9.28 11.65 -10.28
CA PRO A 136 10.27 11.92 -9.26
C PRO A 136 9.60 12.24 -7.92
N LEU A 137 10.21 11.81 -6.81
CA LEU A 137 9.70 12.07 -5.45
C LEU A 137 9.97 13.52 -4.98
N ASP A 138 9.78 14.53 -5.83
CA ASP A 138 10.10 15.94 -5.56
C ASP A 138 9.08 16.64 -4.65
N ASN A 139 7.83 16.18 -4.69
CA ASN A 139 6.70 16.69 -3.91
C ASN A 139 6.67 16.26 -2.42
N VAL A 140 7.67 15.47 -1.98
CA VAL A 140 7.81 14.94 -0.61
C VAL A 140 9.16 15.29 0.03
N SER A 141 9.71 16.46 -0.30
CA SER A 141 11.00 16.93 0.25
C SER A 141 11.02 17.05 1.79
N ASP A 142 9.88 17.29 2.41
CA ASP A 142 9.70 17.29 3.86
C ASP A 142 9.89 15.89 4.46
N LEU A 143 9.36 14.85 3.81
CA LEU A 143 9.49 13.46 4.24
C LEU A 143 10.88 12.90 3.98
N LYS A 144 11.55 13.34 2.89
CA LYS A 144 12.96 12.98 2.60
C LYS A 144 13.96 13.43 3.67
N ARG A 145 13.61 14.46 4.46
CA ARG A 145 14.44 14.96 5.56
C ARG A 145 14.22 14.19 6.87
N ASP A 146 13.21 13.33 6.92
CA ASP A 146 12.90 12.53 8.11
C ASP A 146 13.68 11.21 8.08
N PRO A 147 14.66 11.00 8.98
CA PRO A 147 15.48 9.80 8.98
C PRO A 147 14.66 8.52 9.22
N LEU A 148 13.52 8.63 9.91
CA LEU A 148 12.67 7.48 10.18
C LEU A 148 11.93 7.01 8.92
N ILE A 149 11.44 7.96 8.12
CA ILE A 149 10.81 7.65 6.83
C ILE A 149 11.84 7.13 5.83
N VAL A 150 13.03 7.73 5.79
CA VAL A 150 14.11 7.26 4.89
C VAL A 150 14.58 5.85 5.29
N TRP A 151 14.66 5.55 6.59
CA TRP A 151 14.92 4.20 7.08
C TRP A 151 13.83 3.22 6.62
N GLN A 152 12.56 3.57 6.81
CA GLN A 152 11.45 2.73 6.38
C GLN A 152 11.46 2.51 4.87
N HIS A 153 11.70 3.55 4.07
CA HIS A 153 11.79 3.44 2.62
C HIS A 153 12.93 2.50 2.19
N LYS A 154 14.09 2.60 2.81
CA LYS A 154 15.24 1.72 2.52
C LYS A 154 14.95 0.24 2.82
N TRP A 155 14.18 -0.04 3.87
CA TRP A 155 13.96 -1.40 4.37
C TRP A 155 12.51 -1.89 4.20
N VAL A 156 11.69 -1.19 3.41
CA VAL A 156 10.24 -1.40 3.35
C VAL A 156 9.88 -2.86 3.09
N HIS A 157 10.53 -3.51 2.13
CA HIS A 157 10.24 -4.90 1.79
C HIS A 157 10.61 -5.85 2.93
N LEU A 158 11.76 -5.67 3.57
CA LEU A 158 12.16 -6.51 4.70
C LEU A 158 11.18 -6.36 5.88
N ILE A 159 10.78 -5.12 6.18
CA ILE A 159 9.79 -4.84 7.23
C ILE A 159 8.43 -5.47 6.84
N ALA A 160 7.98 -5.27 5.61
CA ALA A 160 6.72 -5.79 5.11
C ALA A 160 6.65 -7.32 5.20
N PHE A 161 7.69 -8.04 4.75
CA PHE A 161 7.73 -9.50 4.85
C PHE A 161 7.79 -9.98 6.30
N THR A 162 8.60 -9.34 7.14
CA THR A 162 8.76 -9.75 8.55
C THR A 162 7.49 -9.53 9.35
N ILE A 163 6.78 -8.42 9.14
CA ILE A 163 5.58 -8.08 9.91
C ILE A 163 4.32 -8.69 9.28
N GLY A 164 4.27 -8.82 7.95
CA GLY A 164 3.12 -9.32 7.22
C GLY A 164 3.04 -10.85 7.16
N PHE A 165 4.19 -11.54 7.18
CA PHE A 165 4.26 -13.01 7.06
C PHE A 165 5.05 -13.70 8.19
N GLY A 166 5.67 -12.95 9.11
CA GLY A 166 6.44 -13.48 10.23
C GLY A 166 5.65 -13.60 11.54
#